data_AF-A0A3M6VFZ7-F1
#
_entry.id   AF-A0A3M6VFZ7-F1
#
_cell.length_a   1.000
_cell.length_b   1.000
_cell.length_c   1.000
_cell.angle_alpha   90.00
_cell.angle_beta   90.00
_cell.angle_gamma   90.00
#
_symmetry.space_group_name_H-M   'P 1'
#
loop_
_entity.id
_entity.type
_entity.pdbx_description
1 polymer ?
#
loop_
_entity_poly.entity_id
_entity_poly.type
_entity_poly.pdbx_seq_one_letter_code
_entity_poly.pdbx_strand_id
1 'polypeptide(L)'
;MHEFRAASGCMTWCTDIRDLISVEDVMEELGYGPNGGLIYCMEWVEYLVQNLDWLQDLLAEYSDEAYFIFDCPGQIELYSHLLVMKQLCDSLKDWGFNICCVYLIDSLFIVDPTKFVSGVLCSLSAMVQLELPYINVLTKCDLVDDKELLKYLDRRRGTFSKTFLNATDPKWRPLSSAICNVINDFSMVAFVPMNINREESIEEPKDRDTDE
;
A
#
# COMPACT_ATOMS: atom_id res chain seq x y z
N MET A 1 -5.34 21.36 1.67
CA MET A 1 -5.71 21.84 0.32
C MET A 1 -4.42 22.17 -0.43
N HIS A 2 -3.82 21.17 -1.09
CA HIS A 2 -2.67 21.34 -1.97
C HIS A 2 -2.97 20.57 -3.26
N GLU A 3 -3.18 21.28 -4.36
CA GLU A 3 -3.33 20.70 -5.70
C GLU A 3 -1.98 20.14 -6.15
N PHE A 4 -1.89 18.82 -6.31
CA PHE A 4 -0.81 18.19 -7.06
C PHE A 4 -1.19 18.22 -8.55
N ARG A 5 -0.49 19.03 -9.34
CA ARG A 5 -0.60 19.02 -10.80
C ARG A 5 0.37 17.98 -11.35
N ALA A 6 -0.14 16.80 -11.71
CA ALA A 6 0.54 15.90 -12.65
C ALA A 6 0.07 16.22 -14.08
N ALA A 7 0.98 16.06 -15.04
CA ALA A 7 0.80 16.46 -16.43
C ALA A 7 -0.46 15.83 -17.08
N SER A 8 -1.21 16.67 -17.81
CA SER A 8 -2.19 16.31 -18.85
C SER A 8 -3.57 15.74 -18.46
N GLY A 9 -3.90 15.61 -17.18
CA GLY A 9 -5.27 15.28 -16.74
C GLY A 9 -5.57 15.98 -15.43
N CYS A 10 -6.62 16.81 -15.37
CA CYS A 10 -6.99 17.49 -14.13
C CYS A 10 -7.51 16.46 -13.13
N MET A 11 -6.70 16.11 -12.13
CA MET A 11 -7.13 15.26 -11.02
C MET A 11 -8.06 16.08 -10.13
N THR A 12 -9.36 15.85 -10.26
CA THR A 12 -10.40 16.51 -9.45
C THR A 12 -10.74 15.67 -8.23
N TRP A 13 -10.71 16.28 -7.04
CA TRP A 13 -11.21 15.65 -5.82
C TRP A 13 -12.72 15.45 -5.95
N CYS A 14 -13.18 14.20 -5.95
CA CYS A 14 -14.60 13.86 -6.10
C CYS A 14 -15.34 13.86 -4.76
N THR A 15 -14.73 13.35 -3.68
CA THR A 15 -15.36 13.22 -2.36
C THR A 15 -14.31 13.04 -1.27
N ASP A 16 -14.61 13.52 -0.07
CA ASP A 16 -13.84 13.32 1.15
C ASP A 16 -14.71 12.66 2.22
N ILE A 17 -14.24 11.55 2.81
CA ILE A 17 -14.97 10.84 3.87
C ILE A 17 -15.14 11.69 5.14
N ARG A 18 -14.27 12.68 5.33
CA ARG A 18 -14.31 13.59 6.48
C ARG A 18 -15.53 14.49 6.50
N ASP A 19 -16.19 14.68 5.36
CA ASP A 19 -17.45 15.42 5.29
C ASP A 19 -18.62 14.62 5.89
N LEU A 20 -18.48 13.29 6.00
CA LEU A 20 -19.48 12.41 6.60
C LEU A 20 -19.16 12.09 8.07
N ILE A 21 -17.89 11.80 8.38
CA ILE A 21 -17.42 11.57 9.75
C ILE A 21 -15.97 12.02 9.93
N SER A 22 -15.71 12.79 10.98
CA SER A 22 -14.35 13.22 11.35
C SER A 22 -13.89 12.57 12.65
N VAL A 23 -12.59 12.28 12.73
CA VAL A 23 -11.99 11.67 13.93
C VAL A 23 -12.00 12.68 15.08
N GLU A 24 -11.80 13.95 14.76
CA GLU A 24 -11.81 15.06 15.71
C GLU A 24 -13.16 15.18 16.42
N ASP A 25 -14.28 15.19 15.67
CA ASP A 25 -15.62 15.29 16.25
C ASP A 25 -15.93 14.07 17.12
N VAL A 26 -15.57 12.87 16.66
CA VAL A 26 -15.75 11.62 17.43
C VAL A 26 -14.95 11.64 18.73
N MET A 27 -13.72 12.16 18.71
CA MET A 27 -12.88 12.29 19.90
C MET A 27 -13.48 13.28 20.90
N GLU A 28 -13.99 14.42 20.43
CA GLU A 28 -14.61 15.44 21.28
C GLU A 28 -15.94 14.97 21.89
N GLU A 29 -16.80 14.34 21.10
CA GLU A 29 -18.14 13.93 21.54
C GLU A 29 -18.13 12.67 22.41
N LEU A 30 -17.34 11.65 22.05
CA LEU A 30 -17.32 10.36 22.73
C LEU A 30 -16.20 10.25 23.78
N GLY A 31 -15.30 11.23 23.84
CA GLY A 31 -14.15 11.22 24.77
C GLY A 31 -13.12 10.14 24.46
N TYR A 32 -13.05 9.69 23.21
CA TYR A 32 -12.08 8.69 22.77
C TYR A 32 -10.69 9.29 22.53
N GLY A 33 -9.65 8.48 22.72
CA GLY A 33 -8.32 8.81 22.22
C GLY A 33 -8.22 8.64 20.70
N PRO A 34 -7.12 9.08 20.06
CA PRO A 34 -6.99 9.12 18.60
C PRO A 34 -7.23 7.76 17.92
N ASN A 35 -6.68 6.69 18.48
CA ASN A 35 -6.89 5.35 17.92
C ASN A 35 -8.31 4.83 18.15
N GLY A 36 -8.95 5.19 19.27
CA GLY A 36 -10.34 4.81 19.54
C GLY A 36 -11.31 5.54 18.62
N GLY A 37 -11.05 6.83 18.35
CA GLY A 37 -11.79 7.62 17.38
C GLY A 37 -11.66 7.06 15.97
N LEU A 38 -10.44 6.64 15.56
CA LEU A 38 -10.21 6.01 14.26
C LEU A 38 -10.95 4.69 14.08
N ILE A 39 -10.92 3.80 15.09
CA ILE A 39 -11.67 2.53 15.04
C ILE A 39 -13.16 2.82 14.91
N TYR A 40 -13.70 3.75 15.70
CA TYR A 40 -15.10 4.14 15.62
C TYR A 40 -15.47 4.71 14.24
N CYS A 41 -14.63 5.58 13.68
CA CYS A 41 -14.82 6.10 12.33
C CYS A 41 -14.88 4.96 11.32
N MET A 42 -13.97 3.99 11.41
CA MET A 42 -13.96 2.84 10.51
C MET A 42 -15.18 1.92 10.67
N GLU A 43 -15.66 1.68 11.89
CA GLU A 43 -16.93 0.98 12.13
C GLU A 43 -18.11 1.74 11.51
N TRP A 44 -18.07 3.07 11.55
CA TRP A 44 -19.07 3.89 10.90
C TRP A 44 -18.96 3.84 9.37
N VAL A 45 -17.74 3.78 8.82
CA VAL A 45 -17.52 3.49 7.39
C VAL A 45 -18.04 2.09 7.03
N GLU A 46 -17.92 1.09 7.91
CA GLU A 46 -18.54 -0.23 7.69
C GLU A 46 -20.05 -0.12 7.47
N TYR A 47 -20.72 0.67 8.30
CA TYR A 47 -22.15 0.93 8.16
C TYR A 47 -22.49 1.65 6.84
N LEU A 48 -21.66 2.60 6.41
CA LEU A 48 -21.81 3.24 5.10
C LEU A 48 -21.58 2.26 3.94
N VAL A 49 -20.62 1.34 4.09
CA VAL A 49 -20.32 0.31 3.09
C VAL A 49 -21.47 -0.70 2.94
N GLN A 50 -22.34 -0.85 3.94
CA GLN A 50 -23.56 -1.64 3.78
C GLN A 50 -24.63 -0.95 2.90
N ASN A 51 -24.49 0.36 2.65
CA ASN A 51 -25.38 1.15 1.81
C ASN A 51 -24.57 2.00 0.82
N LEU A 52 -23.83 1.33 -0.06
CA LEU A 52 -22.93 1.96 -1.02
C LEU A 52 -23.62 2.67 -2.20
N ASP A 53 -24.96 2.72 -2.24
CA ASP A 53 -25.72 3.33 -3.33
C ASP A 53 -25.25 4.78 -3.61
N TRP A 54 -24.95 5.55 -2.55
CA TRP A 54 -24.46 6.93 -2.69
C TRP A 54 -23.11 6.99 -3.41
N LEU A 55 -22.21 6.03 -3.16
CA LEU A 55 -20.89 5.98 -3.79
C LEU A 55 -21.03 5.49 -5.23
N GLN A 56 -21.90 4.50 -5.47
CA GLN A 56 -22.17 4.00 -6.81
C GLN A 56 -22.74 5.10 -7.71
N ASP A 57 -23.72 5.85 -7.23
CA ASP A 57 -24.33 6.98 -7.94
C ASP A 57 -23.27 8.06 -8.25
N LEU A 58 -22.44 8.41 -7.25
CA LEU A 58 -21.35 9.36 -7.43
C LEU A 58 -20.35 8.92 -8.51
N LEU A 59 -19.92 7.65 -8.48
CA LEU A 59 -18.96 7.14 -9.45
C LEU A 59 -19.57 7.04 -10.86
N ALA A 60 -20.89 6.80 -10.96
CA ALA A 60 -21.61 6.74 -12.23
C ALA A 60 -21.76 8.09 -12.94
N GLU A 61 -21.52 9.21 -12.27
CA GLU A 61 -21.51 10.55 -12.90
C GLU A 61 -20.29 10.77 -13.81
N TYR A 62 -19.24 9.97 -13.64
CA TYR A 62 -18.00 10.06 -14.41
C TYR A 62 -18.00 9.11 -15.61
N SER A 63 -17.11 9.36 -16.57
CA SER A 63 -16.96 8.49 -17.75
C SER A 63 -16.44 7.10 -17.36
N ASP A 64 -16.84 6.06 -18.09
CA ASP A 64 -16.34 4.68 -17.92
C ASP A 64 -14.81 4.54 -18.08
N GLU A 65 -14.16 5.52 -18.72
CA GLU A 65 -12.69 5.57 -18.89
C GLU A 65 -11.96 6.27 -17.72
N ALA A 66 -12.70 6.72 -16.70
CA ALA A 66 -12.11 7.44 -15.56
C ALA A 66 -11.36 6.49 -14.63
N TYR A 67 -10.23 6.97 -14.10
CA TYR A 67 -9.50 6.31 -13.04
C TYR A 67 -9.84 6.96 -11.70
N PHE A 68 -10.18 6.12 -10.72
CA PHE A 68 -10.41 6.55 -9.35
C PHE A 68 -9.24 6.16 -8.47
N ILE A 69 -8.74 7.11 -7.68
CA ILE A 69 -7.69 6.89 -6.70
C ILE A 69 -8.33 7.11 -5.33
N PHE A 70 -8.33 6.05 -4.53
CA PHE A 70 -8.78 6.07 -3.15
C PHE A 70 -7.57 6.29 -2.25
N ASP A 71 -7.53 7.42 -1.54
CA ASP A 71 -6.56 7.64 -0.47
C ASP A 71 -7.12 7.02 0.81
N CYS A 72 -6.43 6.02 1.32
CA CYS A 72 -6.93 5.20 2.43
C CYS A 72 -6.15 5.51 3.72
N PRO A 73 -6.71 5.23 4.91
CA PRO A 73 -6.04 5.51 6.19
C PRO A 73 -4.62 4.95 6.27
N GLY A 74 -3.68 5.71 6.83
CA GLY A 74 -2.26 5.30 6.88
C GLY A 74 -1.93 4.22 7.93
N GLN A 75 -2.86 3.88 8.83
CA GLN A 75 -2.65 2.87 9.87
C GLN A 75 -2.97 1.48 9.31
N ILE A 76 -1.96 0.60 9.24
CA ILE A 76 -2.17 -0.72 8.64
C ILE A 76 -3.06 -1.63 9.50
N GLU A 77 -3.12 -1.38 10.81
CA GLU A 77 -3.94 -2.13 11.76
C GLU A 77 -5.44 -2.04 11.44
N LEU A 78 -5.86 -0.94 10.80
CA LEU A 78 -7.24 -0.77 10.36
C LEU A 78 -7.61 -1.74 9.25
N TYR A 79 -6.65 -2.12 8.40
CA TYR A 79 -6.86 -3.13 7.37
C TYR A 79 -6.80 -4.52 7.97
N SER A 80 -5.97 -4.77 8.99
CA SER A 80 -5.85 -6.09 9.61
C SER A 80 -7.05 -6.52 10.44
N HIS A 81 -7.71 -5.58 11.11
CA HIS A 81 -8.77 -5.91 12.05
C HIS A 81 -10.19 -5.68 11.52
N LEU A 82 -10.34 -4.85 10.48
CA LEU A 82 -11.65 -4.48 9.95
C LEU A 82 -11.80 -4.95 8.50
N LEU A 83 -12.93 -5.57 8.19
CA LEU A 83 -13.21 -6.10 6.84
C LEU A 83 -13.77 -5.05 5.88
N VAL A 84 -13.95 -3.81 6.35
CA VAL A 84 -14.52 -2.68 5.61
C VAL A 84 -13.86 -2.48 4.25
N MET A 85 -12.52 -2.46 4.23
CA MET A 85 -11.79 -2.25 2.98
C MET A 85 -11.94 -3.42 2.01
N LYS A 86 -12.02 -4.66 2.53
CA LYS A 86 -12.29 -5.83 1.69
C LYS A 86 -13.69 -5.75 1.08
N GLN A 87 -14.71 -5.46 1.89
CA GLN A 87 -16.10 -5.32 1.44
C GLN A 87 -16.26 -4.20 0.41
N LEU A 88 -15.60 -3.07 0.61
CA LEU A 88 -15.57 -1.97 -0.35
C LEU A 88 -14.95 -2.42 -1.69
N CYS A 89 -13.80 -3.11 -1.63
CA CYS A 89 -13.15 -3.62 -2.83
C CYS A 89 -14.01 -4.66 -3.55
N ASP A 90 -14.67 -5.56 -2.83
CA ASP A 90 -15.54 -6.57 -3.44
C ASP A 90 -16.78 -5.92 -4.08
N SER A 91 -17.37 -4.91 -3.45
CA SER A 91 -18.49 -4.15 -4.03
C SER A 91 -18.07 -3.41 -5.32
N LEU A 92 -16.90 -2.78 -5.31
CA LEU A 92 -16.34 -2.12 -6.50
C LEU A 92 -16.07 -3.13 -7.63
N LYS A 93 -15.58 -4.34 -7.32
CA LYS A 93 -15.44 -5.41 -8.33
C LYS A 93 -16.78 -5.83 -8.90
N ASP A 94 -17.81 -5.97 -8.05
CA ASP A 94 -19.16 -6.35 -8.46
C ASP A 94 -19.80 -5.30 -9.40
N TRP A 95 -19.43 -4.02 -9.24
CA TRP A 95 -19.84 -2.95 -10.16
C TRP A 95 -19.03 -2.91 -11.47
N GLY A 96 -18.05 -3.79 -11.64
CA GLY A 96 -17.26 -3.92 -12.86
C GLY A 96 -15.92 -3.18 -12.87
N PHE A 97 -15.47 -2.63 -11.73
CA PHE A 97 -14.17 -1.97 -11.65
C PHE A 97 -13.01 -2.97 -11.59
N ASN A 98 -11.94 -2.67 -12.33
CA ASN A 98 -10.65 -3.35 -12.18
C ASN A 98 -9.87 -2.68 -11.05
N ILE A 99 -9.65 -3.40 -9.96
CA ILE A 99 -9.03 -2.85 -8.75
C ILE A 99 -7.58 -3.33 -8.64
N CYS A 100 -6.69 -2.40 -8.32
CA CYS A 100 -5.31 -2.66 -7.96
C CYS A 100 -4.96 -1.90 -6.68
N CYS A 101 -4.27 -2.55 -5.75
CA CYS A 101 -3.76 -1.89 -4.55
C CYS A 101 -2.33 -1.41 -4.81
N VAL A 102 -2.01 -0.18 -4.41
CA VAL A 102 -0.64 0.34 -4.44
C VAL A 102 -0.13 0.39 -3.00
N TYR A 103 0.82 -0.49 -2.67
CA TYR A 103 1.36 -0.59 -1.32
C TYR A 103 2.67 0.18 -1.21
N LEU A 104 2.65 1.27 -0.44
CA LEU A 104 3.77 2.19 -0.29
C LEU A 104 4.65 1.79 0.89
N ILE A 105 5.94 1.55 0.64
CA ILE A 105 6.97 1.36 1.67
C ILE A 105 7.98 2.50 1.58
N ASP A 106 8.40 3.04 2.72
CA ASP A 106 9.45 4.05 2.77
C ASP A 106 10.84 3.41 2.53
N SER A 107 11.65 4.00 1.64
CA SER A 107 12.99 3.53 1.28
C SER A 107 13.91 3.34 2.49
N LEU A 108 13.70 4.08 3.59
CA LEU A 108 14.47 3.95 4.82
C LEU A 108 14.33 2.57 5.48
N PHE A 109 13.28 1.81 5.17
CA PHE A 109 13.12 0.42 5.63
C PHE A 109 14.08 -0.54 4.94
N ILE A 110 14.65 -0.18 3.79
CA ILE A 110 15.60 -1.02 3.03
C ILE A 110 17.00 -1.00 3.65
N VAL A 111 17.35 0.04 4.42
CA VAL A 111 18.69 0.19 4.99
C VAL A 111 19.00 -0.93 6.00
N ASP A 112 17.98 -1.48 6.66
CA ASP A 112 18.10 -2.58 7.62
C ASP A 112 17.40 -3.84 7.07
N PRO A 113 18.11 -4.97 6.92
CA PRO A 113 17.53 -6.19 6.36
C PRO A 113 16.36 -6.73 7.19
N THR A 114 16.36 -6.50 8.51
CA THR A 114 15.27 -6.95 9.40
C THR A 114 14.02 -6.10 9.17
N LYS A 115 14.18 -4.78 9.04
CA LYS A 115 13.07 -3.86 8.75
C LYS A 115 12.48 -4.12 7.36
N PHE A 116 13.34 -4.42 6.38
CA PHE A 116 12.89 -4.79 5.05
C PHE A 116 12.06 -6.07 5.07
N VAL A 117 12.52 -7.14 5.75
CA VAL A 117 11.73 -8.37 5.94
C VAL A 117 10.38 -8.07 6.59
N SER A 118 10.37 -7.26 7.65
CA SER A 118 9.12 -6.87 8.31
C SER A 118 8.17 -6.15 7.34
N GLY A 119 8.66 -5.22 6.54
CA GLY A 119 7.85 -4.51 5.53
C GLY A 119 7.28 -5.44 4.46
N VAL A 120 8.09 -6.39 3.96
CA VAL A 120 7.64 -7.38 2.96
C VAL A 120 6.60 -8.35 3.54
N LEU A 121 6.78 -8.81 4.76
CA LEU A 121 5.78 -9.67 5.42
C LEU A 121 4.49 -8.91 5.69
N CYS A 122 4.59 -7.62 6.01
CA CYS A 122 3.45 -6.73 6.20
C CYS A 122 2.66 -6.55 4.89
N SER A 123 3.36 -6.32 3.78
CA SER A 123 2.73 -6.21 2.45
C SER A 123 2.08 -7.52 2.02
N LEU A 124 2.74 -8.66 2.26
CA LEU A 124 2.20 -9.98 1.96
C LEU A 124 0.93 -10.26 2.79
N SER A 125 0.95 -9.91 4.08
CA SER A 125 -0.23 -10.04 4.94
C SER A 125 -1.41 -9.22 4.42
N ALA A 126 -1.16 -7.97 4.02
CA ALA A 126 -2.19 -7.10 3.45
C ALA A 126 -2.73 -7.66 2.13
N MET A 127 -1.86 -8.17 1.25
CA MET A 127 -2.24 -8.79 -0.02
C MET A 127 -3.17 -9.99 0.16
N VAL A 128 -2.87 -10.86 1.12
CA VAL A 128 -3.72 -12.01 1.44
C VAL A 128 -5.07 -11.56 2.00
N GLN A 129 -5.11 -10.45 2.73
CA GLN A 129 -6.33 -9.99 3.36
C GLN A 129 -7.30 -9.29 2.41
N LEU A 130 -6.79 -8.40 1.53
CA LEU A 130 -7.64 -7.72 0.54
C LEU A 130 -7.91 -8.58 -0.70
N GLU A 131 -7.12 -9.64 -0.93
CA GLU A 131 -7.25 -10.53 -2.09
C GLU A 131 -7.24 -9.74 -3.42
N LEU A 132 -6.31 -8.79 -3.51
CA LEU A 132 -6.12 -7.91 -4.67
C LEU A 132 -4.73 -8.08 -5.26
N PRO A 133 -4.53 -7.74 -6.55
CA PRO A 133 -3.20 -7.52 -7.09
C PRO A 133 -2.58 -6.28 -6.42
N TYR A 134 -1.33 -6.41 -5.96
CA TYR A 134 -0.60 -5.32 -5.31
C TYR A 134 0.57 -4.89 -6.19
N ILE A 135 0.71 -3.58 -6.36
CA ILE A 135 1.94 -2.95 -6.84
C ILE A 135 2.67 -2.42 -5.61
N ASN A 136 3.79 -3.03 -5.28
CA ASN A 136 4.60 -2.58 -4.16
C ASN A 136 5.53 -1.46 -4.64
N VAL A 137 5.45 -0.29 -4.01
CA VAL A 137 6.21 0.90 -4.41
C VAL A 137 7.12 1.31 -3.27
N LEU A 138 8.38 1.58 -3.60
CA LEU A 138 9.32 2.20 -2.67
C LEU A 138 9.29 3.70 -2.85
N THR A 139 8.84 4.38 -1.82
CA THR A 139 8.74 5.83 -1.75
C THR A 139 10.00 6.44 -1.15
N LYS A 140 10.21 7.73 -1.38
CA LYS A 140 11.34 8.51 -0.84
C LYS A 140 12.71 7.94 -1.23
N CYS A 141 12.83 7.38 -2.43
CA CYS A 141 14.10 6.80 -2.90
C CYS A 141 15.21 7.85 -3.03
N ASP A 142 14.88 9.15 -3.04
CA ASP A 142 15.84 10.26 -2.99
C ASP A 142 16.67 10.31 -1.69
N LEU A 143 16.20 9.67 -0.61
CA LEU A 143 16.89 9.66 0.68
C LEU A 143 17.95 8.56 0.82
N VAL A 144 18.02 7.62 -0.13
CA VAL A 144 18.88 6.43 -0.07
C VAL A 144 19.76 6.35 -1.31
N ASP A 145 21.02 5.94 -1.15
CA ASP A 145 21.93 5.75 -2.29
C ASP A 145 21.43 4.61 -3.21
N ASP A 146 21.46 4.86 -4.52
CA ASP A 146 21.01 3.91 -5.56
C ASP A 146 21.71 2.55 -5.42
N LYS A 147 22.97 2.54 -4.96
CA LYS A 147 23.73 1.30 -4.73
C LYS A 147 23.13 0.44 -3.61
N GLU A 148 22.60 1.06 -2.55
CA GLU A 148 21.96 0.32 -1.47
C GLU A 148 20.60 -0.21 -1.92
N LEU A 149 19.81 0.60 -2.64
CA LEU A 149 18.54 0.17 -3.22
C LEU A 149 18.72 -1.05 -4.13
N LEU A 150 19.71 -1.03 -5.03
CA LEU A 150 19.98 -2.14 -5.95
C LEU A 150 20.34 -3.46 -5.24
N LYS A 151 20.91 -3.45 -4.04
CA LYS A 151 21.23 -4.69 -3.31
C LYS A 151 20.00 -5.48 -2.89
N TYR A 152 18.91 -4.78 -2.60
CA TYR A 152 17.65 -5.37 -2.14
C TYR A 152 16.65 -5.55 -3.29
N LEU A 153 16.72 -4.71 -4.32
CA LEU A 153 15.89 -4.79 -5.52
C LEU A 153 16.37 -5.87 -6.51
N ASP A 154 17.67 -6.15 -6.58
CA ASP A 154 18.22 -7.12 -7.53
C ASP A 154 18.10 -8.56 -7.02
N ARG A 155 16.99 -9.22 -7.40
CA ARG A 155 16.68 -10.63 -7.10
C ARG A 155 17.78 -11.59 -7.56
N ARG A 156 18.47 -11.30 -8.67
CA ARG A 156 19.43 -12.25 -9.29
C ARG A 156 20.68 -12.44 -8.44
N ARG A 157 21.00 -11.49 -7.55
CA ARG A 157 22.25 -11.53 -6.78
C ARG A 157 22.16 -12.36 -5.50
N GLY A 158 20.97 -12.79 -5.06
CA GLY A 158 20.77 -13.55 -3.81
C GLY A 158 21.43 -12.90 -2.58
N THR A 159 21.71 -11.59 -2.66
CA THR A 159 22.58 -10.89 -1.72
C THR A 159 21.80 -10.61 -0.43
N PHE A 160 20.52 -10.29 -0.58
CA PHE A 160 19.60 -10.09 0.53
C PHE A 160 19.54 -11.28 1.50
N SER A 161 19.29 -12.50 1.02
CA SER A 161 19.15 -13.68 1.90
C SER A 161 20.42 -13.92 2.73
N LYS A 162 21.60 -13.70 2.13
CA LYS A 162 22.88 -13.81 2.85
C LYS A 162 23.03 -12.71 3.90
N THR A 163 22.71 -11.46 3.54
CA THR A 163 22.76 -10.32 4.46
C THR A 163 21.82 -10.53 5.66
N PHE A 164 20.59 -10.99 5.42
CA PHE A 164 19.61 -11.25 6.46
C PHE A 164 20.01 -12.41 7.39
N LEU A 165 20.51 -13.52 6.83
CA LEU A 165 21.00 -14.65 7.63
C LEU A 165 22.23 -14.31 8.47
N ASN A 166 23.09 -13.41 7.99
CA ASN A 166 24.25 -12.92 8.73
C ASN A 166 23.85 -11.93 9.83
N ALA A 167 22.81 -11.15 9.61
CA ALA A 167 22.25 -10.23 10.61
C ALA A 167 21.49 -10.97 11.73
N THR A 168 21.06 -12.21 11.49
CA THR A 168 20.31 -13.01 12.47
C THR A 168 21.24 -13.87 13.34
N ASP A 169 20.92 -13.98 14.63
CA ASP A 169 21.56 -14.91 15.56
C ASP A 169 21.54 -16.36 15.01
N PRO A 170 22.63 -17.14 15.14
CA PRO A 170 22.71 -18.54 14.74
C PRO A 170 21.52 -19.41 15.16
N LYS A 171 20.95 -19.15 16.35
CA LYS A 171 19.78 -19.87 16.87
C LYS A 171 18.55 -19.76 15.97
N TRP A 172 18.34 -18.59 15.35
CA TRP A 172 17.14 -18.28 14.56
C TRP A 172 17.33 -18.45 13.05
N ARG A 173 18.53 -18.84 12.59
CA ARG A 173 18.81 -19.06 11.16
C ARG A 173 17.84 -20.02 10.46
N PRO A 174 17.37 -21.12 11.07
CA PRO A 174 16.36 -21.98 10.43
C PRO A 174 15.06 -21.22 10.12
N LEU A 175 14.62 -20.37 11.06
CA LEU A 175 13.43 -19.53 10.87
C LEU A 175 13.66 -18.47 9.80
N SER A 176 14.79 -17.75 9.86
CA SER A 176 15.13 -16.74 8.84
C SER A 176 15.25 -17.32 7.44
N SER A 177 15.73 -18.57 7.31
CA SER A 177 15.76 -19.28 6.04
C SER A 177 14.35 -19.62 5.55
N ALA A 178 13.46 -20.07 6.43
CA ALA A 178 12.07 -20.35 6.06
C ALA A 178 11.35 -19.07 5.62
N ILE A 179 11.57 -17.94 6.30
CA ILE A 179 11.03 -16.64 5.91
C ILE A 179 11.55 -16.21 4.53
N CYS A 180 12.86 -16.38 4.26
CA CYS A 180 13.42 -16.09 2.93
C CYS A 180 12.78 -16.93 1.83
N ASN A 181 12.52 -18.22 2.11
CA ASN A 181 11.85 -19.09 1.14
C ASN A 181 10.43 -18.60 0.85
N VAL A 182 9.64 -18.26 1.88
CA VAL A 182 8.30 -17.68 1.68
C VAL A 182 8.37 -16.41 0.83
N ILE A 183 9.29 -15.49 1.13
CA ILE A 183 9.44 -14.25 0.36
C ILE A 183 9.79 -14.54 -1.11
N ASN A 184 10.68 -15.50 -1.37
CA ASN A 184 11.08 -15.88 -2.72
C ASN A 184 9.96 -16.61 -3.48
N ASP A 185 9.25 -17.52 -2.82
CA ASP A 185 8.16 -18.32 -3.39
C ASP A 185 6.99 -17.43 -3.77
N PHE A 186 6.65 -16.46 -2.93
CA PHE A 186 5.54 -15.56 -3.23
C PHE A 186 5.83 -14.62 -4.39
N SER A 187 7.09 -14.45 -4.83
CA SER A 187 7.54 -13.81 -6.10
C SER A 187 6.88 -12.48 -6.53
N MET A 188 5.97 -11.91 -5.74
CA MET A 188 5.02 -10.85 -6.07
C MET A 188 5.37 -9.52 -5.40
N VAL A 189 6.39 -9.48 -4.56
CA VAL A 189 6.86 -8.22 -3.96
C VAL A 189 8.04 -7.69 -4.76
N ALA A 190 7.86 -7.58 -6.08
CA ALA A 190 8.72 -6.73 -6.89
C ALA A 190 8.39 -5.28 -6.51
N PHE A 191 9.40 -4.56 -6.04
CA PHE A 191 9.23 -3.16 -5.68
C PHE A 191 9.58 -2.27 -6.87
N VAL A 192 8.66 -1.38 -7.21
CA VAL A 192 8.93 -0.30 -8.16
C VAL A 192 9.49 0.88 -7.37
N PRO A 193 10.75 1.31 -7.59
CA PRO A 193 11.29 2.49 -6.94
C PRO A 193 10.66 3.75 -7.52
N MET A 194 10.07 4.58 -6.66
CA MET A 194 9.49 5.87 -7.03
C MET A 194 10.33 7.00 -6.43
N ASN A 195 10.73 7.94 -7.28
CA ASN A 195 11.42 9.16 -6.87
C ASN A 195 10.64 10.38 -7.36
N ILE A 196 10.13 11.17 -6.43
CA ILE A 196 9.32 12.35 -6.73
C ILE A 196 10.07 13.40 -7.56
N ASN A 197 11.39 13.41 -7.51
CA ASN A 197 12.24 14.32 -8.28
C ASN A 197 12.55 13.81 -9.70
N ARG A 198 12.09 12.60 -10.06
CA ARG A 198 12.29 12.00 -11.38
C ARG A 198 10.95 11.50 -11.94
N GLU A 199 10.33 12.31 -12.80
CA GLU A 199 9.05 11.98 -13.46
C GLU A 199 9.12 10.67 -14.27
N GLU A 200 10.29 10.31 -14.82
CA GLU A 200 10.52 9.02 -15.51
C GLU A 200 10.23 7.79 -14.64
N SER A 201 10.31 7.92 -13.30
CA SER A 201 9.96 6.81 -12.38
C SER A 201 8.45 6.56 -12.26
N ILE A 202 7.63 7.50 -12.76
CA ILE A 202 6.17 7.44 -12.77
C ILE A 202 5.66 6.93 -14.13
N GLU A 203 6.37 7.23 -15.22
CA GLU A 203 5.94 6.91 -16.58
C GLU A 203 6.24 5.47 -17.01
N GLU A 204 7.30 4.85 -16.49
CA GLU A 204 7.65 3.46 -16.84
C GLU A 204 7.97 2.64 -15.58
N PRO A 205 7.04 1.78 -15.11
CA PRO A 205 7.46 0.59 -14.38
C PRO A 205 8.18 -0.31 -15.39
N LYS A 206 9.46 -0.03 -15.69
CA LYS A 206 10.26 -0.89 -16.56
C LYS A 206 10.30 -2.27 -15.90
N ASP A 207 9.55 -3.21 -16.48
CA ASP A 207 9.87 -4.62 -16.40
C ASP A 207 11.32 -4.76 -16.87
N ARG A 208 12.26 -4.87 -15.93
CA ARG A 208 13.66 -5.15 -16.19
C ARG A 208 13.86 -6.62 -16.59
N ASP A 209 12.94 -7.16 -17.39
CA ASP A 209 13.01 -8.50 -17.96
C ASP A 209 13.30 -8.51 -19.47
N THR A 210 13.65 -7.35 -20.05
CA THR A 210 14.28 -7.29 -21.37
C THR A 210 15.54 -6.45 -21.30
N ASP A 211 16.67 -7.11 -21.04
CA ASP A 211 17.95 -6.90 -21.74
C ASP A 211 19.03 -7.81 -21.10
N GLU A 212 19.40 -8.84 -21.87
CA GLU A 212 20.57 -9.74 -21.80
C GLU A 212 20.83 -10.64 -20.57
#